data_AF-A0A2A2HAD3-F1
#
_entry.id   AF-A0A2A2HAD3-F1
#
_cell.length_a   1.000
_cell.length_b   1.000
_cell.length_c   1.000
_cell.angle_alpha   90.00
_cell.angle_beta   90.00
_cell.angle_gamma   90.00
#
_symmetry.space_group_name_H-M   'P 1'
#
loop_
_entity.id
_entity.type
_entity.pdbx_description
1 polymer ?
#
loop_
_entity_poly.entity_id
_entity_poly.type
_entity_poly.pdbx_seq_one_letter_code
_entity_poly.pdbx_strand_id
1 'polypeptide(L)'
;MIDKKELVDMIEKVKLERMQTNKDVWEKHIYLDNNKVLIIGYEEEEVTDKQDPEEETVKNYYWFWELRDSQTWDVLFENHDKSFSFCESEIGTYSDQERVEDIVGDIDEAEVCGWSEKDLIKDISEDIADKVIEWLTPIKR
;
A
#
# COMPACT_ATOMS: atom_id res chain seq x y z
N MET A 1 -4.99 -9.26 23.65
CA MET A 1 -5.69 -9.00 22.38
C MET A 1 -5.76 -7.51 22.26
N ILE A 2 -5.12 -6.96 21.24
CA ILE A 2 -5.08 -5.52 20.97
C ILE A 2 -6.49 -4.99 20.71
N ASP A 3 -6.78 -3.78 21.15
CA ASP A 3 -8.03 -3.10 20.83
C ASP A 3 -8.04 -2.65 19.36
N LYS A 4 -9.22 -2.65 18.71
CA LYS A 4 -9.33 -2.22 17.30
C LYS A 4 -8.81 -0.80 17.10
N LYS A 5 -9.19 0.13 17.98
CA LYS A 5 -8.81 1.54 17.86
C LYS A 5 -7.29 1.72 18.04
N GLU A 6 -6.70 0.95 18.94
CA GLU A 6 -5.25 0.91 19.12
C GLU A 6 -4.55 0.38 17.87
N LEU A 7 -5.08 -0.68 17.26
CA LEU A 7 -4.55 -1.22 16.02
C LEU A 7 -4.64 -0.21 14.86
N VAL A 8 -5.77 0.46 14.68
CA VAL A 8 -5.95 1.53 13.66
C VAL A 8 -4.90 2.63 13.86
N ASP A 9 -4.72 3.09 15.09
CA ASP A 9 -3.73 4.14 15.40
C ASP A 9 -2.30 3.70 15.06
N MET A 10 -1.94 2.44 15.33
CA MET A 10 -0.65 1.88 14.92
C MET A 10 -0.51 1.80 13.40
N ILE A 11 -1.54 1.36 12.68
CA ILE A 11 -1.55 1.27 11.22
C ILE A 11 -1.29 2.63 10.58
N GLU A 12 -1.90 3.69 11.12
CA GLU A 12 -1.75 5.05 10.59
C GLU A 12 -0.43 5.72 10.98
N LYS A 13 0.09 5.46 12.19
CA LYS A 13 1.29 6.14 12.71
C LYS A 13 2.60 5.49 12.30
N VAL A 14 2.61 4.16 12.16
CA VAL A 14 3.84 3.45 11.79
C VAL A 14 4.17 3.80 10.34
N LYS A 15 5.42 4.22 10.11
CA LYS A 15 5.89 4.65 8.80
C LYS A 15 6.08 3.43 7.89
N LEU A 16 5.79 3.64 6.60
CA LEU A 16 6.20 2.73 5.55
C LEU A 16 7.68 2.93 5.25
N GLU A 17 8.36 1.81 5.01
CA GLU A 17 9.76 1.77 4.61
C GLU A 17 9.86 1.07 3.26
N ARG A 18 10.65 1.65 2.36
CA ARG A 18 10.90 1.04 1.05
C ARG A 18 11.77 -0.20 1.22
N MET A 19 11.31 -1.31 0.68
CA MET A 19 12.03 -2.56 0.72
C MET A 19 13.17 -2.55 -0.30
N GLN A 20 14.32 -3.15 0.05
CA GLN A 20 15.47 -3.28 -0.84
C GLN A 20 15.26 -4.41 -1.86
N THR A 21 14.25 -4.28 -2.71
CA THR A 21 13.95 -5.25 -3.77
C THR A 21 14.04 -4.59 -5.15
N ASN A 22 14.01 -5.40 -6.21
CA ASN A 22 14.00 -4.91 -7.59
C ASN A 22 12.64 -4.31 -8.01
N LYS A 23 11.62 -4.40 -7.14
CA LYS A 23 10.27 -3.84 -7.35
C LYS A 23 10.07 -2.67 -6.39
N ASP A 24 9.20 -1.73 -6.76
CA ASP A 24 8.80 -0.67 -5.85
C ASP A 24 7.79 -1.22 -4.84
N VAL A 25 8.31 -1.67 -3.70
CA VAL A 25 7.54 -2.27 -2.60
C VAL A 25 7.81 -1.47 -1.33
N TRP A 26 6.73 -1.06 -0.68
CA TRP A 26 6.77 -0.33 0.59
C TRP A 26 6.03 -1.11 1.64
N GLU A 27 6.68 -1.35 2.79
CA GLU A 27 6.12 -2.17 3.85
C GLU A 27 6.29 -1.48 5.22
N LYS A 28 5.38 -1.78 6.13
CA LYS A 28 5.54 -1.50 7.55
C LYS A 28 5.31 -2.78 8.34
N HIS A 29 6.06 -2.92 9.42
CA HIS A 29 5.96 -4.07 10.31
C HIS A 29 5.41 -3.62 11.67
N ILE A 30 4.25 -4.14 12.02
CA ILE A 30 3.56 -3.87 13.28
C ILE A 30 3.63 -5.14 14.13
N TYR A 31 4.48 -5.14 15.14
CA TYR A 31 4.62 -6.27 16.05
C TYR A 31 3.46 -6.31 17.04
N LEU A 32 2.79 -7.46 17.11
CA LEU A 32 1.62 -7.73 17.92
C LEU A 32 1.94 -8.78 19.00
N ASP A 33 1.03 -8.92 19.96
CA ASP A 33 1.12 -9.98 20.98
C ASP A 33 1.14 -11.40 20.37
N ASN A 34 1.60 -12.37 21.16
CA ASN A 34 1.61 -13.81 20.83
C ASN A 34 2.47 -14.17 19.61
N ASN A 35 3.64 -13.54 19.48
CA ASN A 35 4.58 -13.77 18.38
C ASN A 35 3.94 -13.53 17.00
N LYS A 36 3.16 -12.45 16.86
CA LYS A 36 2.53 -12.11 15.58
C LYS A 36 3.09 -10.79 15.06
N VAL A 37 3.22 -10.68 13.75
CA VAL A 37 3.58 -9.44 13.08
C VAL A 37 2.58 -9.20 11.96
N LEU A 38 2.01 -7.99 11.95
CA LEU A 38 1.19 -7.50 10.86
C LEU A 38 2.09 -6.72 9.90
N ILE A 39 2.17 -7.20 8.67
CA ILE A 39 2.84 -6.53 7.57
C ILE A 39 1.75 -5.82 6.77
N ILE A 40 1.93 -4.54 6.48
CA ILE A 40 1.06 -3.78 5.58
C ILE A 40 1.96 -3.10 4.58
N GLY A 41 1.63 -3.22 3.31
CA GLY A 41 2.42 -2.59 2.28
C GLY A 41 1.64 -2.31 1.03
N TYR A 42 2.31 -1.71 0.06
CA TYR A 42 1.85 -1.66 -1.31
C TYR A 42 2.98 -2.02 -2.26
N GLU A 43 2.62 -2.60 -3.39
CA GLU A 43 3.56 -2.96 -4.45
C GLU A 43 3.06 -2.48 -5.81
N GLU A 44 4.01 -2.11 -6.68
CA GLU A 44 3.76 -1.76 -8.08
C GLU A 44 3.25 -2.98 -8.86
N GLU A 45 2.16 -2.81 -9.61
CA GLU A 45 1.70 -3.80 -10.57
C GLU A 45 2.61 -3.80 -11.81
N GLU A 46 3.04 -5.00 -12.20
CA GLU A 46 3.84 -5.19 -13.40
C GLU A 46 3.08 -4.71 -14.64
N VAL A 47 3.46 -3.54 -15.16
CA VAL A 47 2.91 -2.99 -16.40
C VAL A 47 3.37 -3.88 -17.56
N THR A 48 2.46 -4.69 -18.10
CA THR A 48 2.76 -5.64 -19.19
C THR A 48 2.81 -5.02 -20.59
N ASP A 49 2.45 -3.76 -20.76
CA ASP A 49 2.38 -3.13 -22.07
C ASP A 49 3.44 -2.04 -22.29
N LYS A 50 3.97 -2.05 -23.51
CA LYS A 50 5.05 -1.18 -23.99
C LYS A 50 4.71 0.29 -23.76
N GLN A 51 5.32 0.89 -22.76
CA GLN A 51 5.27 2.34 -22.58
C GLN A 51 6.15 3.01 -23.63
N ASP A 52 5.53 3.87 -24.44
CA ASP A 52 6.25 4.78 -25.32
C ASP A 52 6.99 5.79 -24.43
N PRO A 53 8.31 6.00 -24.61
CA PRO A 53 9.10 6.88 -23.73
C PRO A 53 8.71 8.36 -23.81
N GLU A 54 7.79 8.73 -24.71
CA GLU A 54 7.23 10.09 -24.85
C GLU A 54 5.85 10.24 -24.16
N GLU A 55 5.24 9.17 -23.64
CA GLU A 55 3.96 9.24 -22.92
C GLU A 55 4.16 9.16 -21.39
N GLU A 56 3.33 9.90 -20.66
CA GLU A 56 3.31 9.88 -19.19
C GLU A 56 3.13 8.45 -18.68
N THR A 57 4.04 8.02 -17.80
CA THR A 57 4.03 6.67 -17.26
C THR A 57 3.17 6.66 -16.00
N VAL A 58 1.99 6.08 -16.09
CA VAL A 58 1.11 5.83 -14.94
C VAL A 58 1.51 4.50 -14.32
N LYS A 59 1.89 4.52 -13.04
CA LYS A 59 2.17 3.33 -12.24
C LYS A 59 0.99 3.03 -11.34
N ASN A 60 0.57 1.76 -11.31
CA ASN A 60 -0.48 1.30 -10.42
C ASN A 60 0.14 0.59 -9.23
N TYR A 61 -0.38 0.86 -8.04
CA TYR A 61 0.00 0.23 -6.79
C TYR A 61 -1.19 -0.43 -6.14
N TYR A 62 -0.95 -1.54 -5.44
CA TYR A 62 -1.97 -2.28 -4.71
C TYR A 62 -1.56 -2.47 -3.27
N TRP A 63 -2.46 -2.14 -2.35
CA TRP A 63 -2.26 -2.43 -0.94
C TRP A 63 -2.42 -3.91 -0.66
N PHE A 64 -1.55 -4.44 0.18
CA PHE A 64 -1.62 -5.77 0.72
C PHE A 64 -1.38 -5.73 2.23
N TRP A 65 -1.84 -6.77 2.91
CA TRP A 65 -1.49 -6.98 4.31
C TRP A 65 -1.46 -8.44 4.68
N GLU A 66 -0.58 -8.78 5.61
CA GLU A 66 -0.31 -10.14 6.02
C GLU A 66 -0.13 -10.22 7.51
N LEU A 67 -0.61 -11.31 8.10
CA LEU A 67 -0.34 -11.67 9.48
C LEU A 67 0.62 -12.85 9.48
N ARG A 68 1.81 -12.64 10.03
CA ARG A 68 2.85 -13.67 10.12
C ARG A 68 3.19 -14.02 11.55
N ASP A 69 3.78 -15.19 11.74
CA ASP A 69 4.45 -15.53 13.00
C ASP A 69 5.81 -14.82 13.06
N SER A 70 6.07 -14.06 14.12
CA SER A 70 7.25 -13.20 14.23
C SER A 70 8.55 -13.97 14.53
N GLN A 71 8.47 -15.28 14.85
CA GLN A 71 9.64 -16.11 15.12
C GLN A 71 10.07 -16.87 13.87
N THR A 72 9.10 -17.39 13.13
CA THR A 72 9.32 -18.24 11.94
C THR A 72 9.22 -17.47 10.63
N TRP A 73 8.55 -16.31 10.64
CA TRP A 73 8.15 -15.54 9.45
C TRP A 73 7.18 -16.27 8.52
N ASP A 74 6.54 -17.33 9.01
CA ASP A 74 5.49 -18.05 8.29
C ASP A 74 4.23 -17.19 8.16
N VAL A 75 3.64 -17.18 6.96
CA VAL A 75 2.36 -16.51 6.70
C VAL A 75 1.24 -17.30 7.37
N LEU A 76 0.51 -16.65 8.28
CA LEU A 76 -0.65 -17.22 8.94
C LEU A 76 -1.92 -16.86 8.18
N PHE A 77 -2.03 -15.61 7.74
CA PHE A 77 -3.10 -15.06 6.93
C PHE A 77 -2.55 -13.97 6.01
N GLU A 78 -3.15 -13.80 4.85
CA GLU A 78 -2.76 -12.78 3.88
C GLU A 78 -3.99 -12.23 3.18
N ASN A 79 -3.89 -10.97 2.76
CA ASN A 79 -4.77 -10.37 1.78
C ASN A 79 -3.94 -9.64 0.72
N HIS A 80 -3.99 -10.19 -0.50
CA HIS A 80 -3.42 -9.62 -1.71
C HIS A 80 -4.54 -9.34 -2.74
N ASP A 81 -5.81 -9.39 -2.30
CA ASP A 81 -6.92 -9.01 -3.15
C ASP A 81 -6.78 -7.52 -3.42
N LYS A 82 -6.38 -7.20 -4.67
CA LYS A 82 -6.15 -5.90 -5.32
C LYS A 82 -7.33 -4.91 -5.26
N SER A 83 -8.20 -5.05 -4.27
CA SER A 83 -9.40 -4.26 -3.97
C SER A 83 -9.07 -2.84 -3.54
N PHE A 84 -7.85 -2.61 -3.03
CA PHE A 84 -7.36 -1.30 -2.64
C PHE A 84 -6.14 -0.96 -3.49
N SER A 85 -6.31 0.01 -4.37
CA SER A 85 -5.31 0.40 -5.35
C SER A 85 -5.26 1.91 -5.50
N PHE A 86 -4.10 2.42 -5.86
CA PHE A 86 -3.88 3.82 -6.21
C PHE A 86 -2.91 3.92 -7.39
N CYS A 87 -2.85 5.07 -8.02
CA CYS A 87 -1.94 5.35 -9.13
C CYS A 87 -0.95 6.46 -8.73
N GLU A 88 0.25 6.42 -9.29
CA GLU A 88 1.14 7.58 -9.33
C GLU A 88 1.54 7.85 -10.79
N SER A 89 1.45 9.11 -11.22
CA SER A 89 1.96 9.54 -12.52
C SER A 89 3.40 10.04 -12.37
N GLU A 90 4.33 9.46 -13.13
CA GLU A 90 5.68 10.00 -13.30
C GLU A 90 5.81 10.55 -14.74
N ILE A 91 5.96 11.87 -14.86
CA ILE A 91 6.28 12.51 -16.15
C ILE A 91 7.71 12.10 -16.54
N GLY A 92 7.83 11.40 -17.66
CA GLY A 92 9.10 11.04 -18.26
C GLY A 92 9.93 12.28 -18.60
N THR A 93 11.04 12.46 -17.87
CA THR A 93 12.23 13.27 -18.22
C THR A 93 11.98 14.61 -18.93
N TYR A 94 11.85 15.71 -18.18
CA TYR A 94 12.46 16.97 -18.59
C TYR A 94 13.75 17.20 -17.79
N SER A 95 14.85 17.21 -18.54
CA SER A 95 16.20 17.50 -18.04
C SER A 95 16.25 18.87 -17.37
N ASP A 96 16.83 18.87 -16.17
CA ASP A 96 17.55 19.98 -15.52
C ASP A 96 16.97 21.40 -15.65
N GLN A 97 16.52 21.89 -14.48
CA GLN A 97 16.33 23.28 -14.07
C GLN A 97 14.87 23.72 -13.90
N GLU A 98 14.63 24.33 -12.75
CA GLU A 98 13.38 24.95 -12.28
C GLU A 98 12.39 24.00 -11.60
N ARG A 99 12.64 23.81 -10.28
CA ARG A 99 11.51 23.87 -9.34
C ARG A 99 10.69 25.12 -9.69
N VAL A 100 9.39 24.96 -9.89
CA VAL A 100 8.31 25.71 -9.24
C VAL A 100 6.99 25.18 -9.82
N GLU A 101 6.01 25.11 -8.91
CA GLU A 101 4.56 25.13 -9.10
C GLU A 101 4.08 25.63 -10.50
N ASP A 102 2.95 25.09 -10.99
CA ASP A 102 2.19 25.54 -12.18
C ASP A 102 2.51 24.93 -13.56
N ILE A 103 2.51 23.60 -13.71
CA ILE A 103 2.18 22.99 -15.02
C ILE A 103 1.21 21.82 -14.82
N VAL A 104 0.00 22.14 -14.38
CA VAL A 104 -1.19 21.31 -14.65
C VAL A 104 -1.59 21.62 -16.09
N GLY A 105 -1.05 20.86 -17.04
CA GLY A 105 -1.37 20.97 -18.46
C GLY A 105 -2.49 20.00 -18.82
N ASP A 106 -3.74 20.48 -18.77
CA ASP A 106 -4.92 19.97 -19.50
C ASP A 106 -5.11 18.45 -19.63
N ILE A 107 -4.81 17.68 -18.58
CA ILE A 107 -5.34 16.33 -18.41
C ILE A 107 -6.00 16.31 -17.03
N ASP A 108 -7.31 16.10 -17.01
CA ASP A 108 -8.03 15.84 -15.76
C ASP A 108 -7.38 14.61 -15.10
N GLU A 109 -6.69 14.78 -13.96
CA GLU A 109 -6.17 13.67 -13.15
C GLU A 109 -7.29 12.62 -12.87
N ALA A 110 -8.54 13.09 -12.85
CA ALA A 110 -9.75 12.28 -12.73
C ALA A 110 -10.05 11.34 -13.92
N GLU A 111 -9.51 11.60 -15.12
CA GLU A 111 -9.75 10.79 -16.32
C GLU A 111 -8.70 9.68 -16.52
N VAL A 112 -7.48 9.90 -16.02
CA VAL A 112 -6.38 8.91 -16.06
C VAL A 112 -6.42 7.97 -14.86
N CYS A 113 -6.80 8.48 -13.68
CA CYS A 113 -6.92 7.72 -12.44
C CYS A 113 -8.37 7.57 -11.99
N GLY A 114 -9.14 6.75 -12.72
CA GLY A 114 -10.56 6.50 -12.41
C GLY A 114 -10.85 5.54 -11.23
N TRP A 115 -9.86 5.18 -10.40
CA TRP A 115 -10.00 4.05 -9.46
C TRP A 115 -9.73 4.46 -8.00
N SER A 116 -10.77 4.28 -7.17
CA SER A 116 -10.84 4.30 -5.71
C SER A 116 -10.05 5.40 -4.98
N GLU A 117 -10.77 6.37 -4.42
CA GLU A 117 -10.33 7.47 -3.52
C GLU A 117 -9.66 7.01 -2.20
N LYS A 118 -9.04 5.82 -2.16
CA LYS A 118 -8.42 5.21 -0.99
C LYS A 118 -6.90 5.18 -1.12
N ASP A 119 -6.33 6.31 -1.51
CA ASP A 119 -4.88 6.49 -1.68
C ASP A 119 -4.16 6.54 -0.32
N LEU A 120 -4.88 6.89 0.76
CA LEU A 120 -4.28 7.01 2.07
C LEU A 120 -4.53 5.77 2.91
N ILE A 121 -3.50 5.35 3.64
CA ILE A 121 -3.61 4.28 4.65
C ILE A 121 -4.74 4.53 5.66
N LYS A 122 -5.13 5.79 5.89
CA LYS A 122 -6.24 6.19 6.78
C LYS A 122 -7.61 5.78 6.26
N ASP A 123 -7.77 5.63 4.94
CA ASP A 123 -9.04 5.29 4.31
C ASP A 123 -9.29 3.76 4.30
N ILE A 124 -8.25 2.99 4.63
CA ILE A 124 -8.26 1.53 4.71
C ILE A 124 -7.86 0.99 6.09
N SER A 125 -7.38 1.84 7.01
CA SER A 125 -6.87 1.43 8.32
C SER A 125 -7.94 0.69 9.14
N GLU A 126 -9.18 1.17 9.11
CA GLU A 126 -10.34 0.54 9.74
C GLU A 126 -10.66 -0.85 9.16
N ASP A 127 -10.62 -0.98 7.83
CA ASP A 127 -10.89 -2.24 7.12
C ASP A 127 -9.81 -3.30 7.42
N ILE A 128 -8.53 -2.88 7.41
CA ILE A 128 -7.40 -3.72 7.76
C ILE A 128 -7.52 -4.16 9.23
N ALA A 129 -7.82 -3.23 10.14
CA ALA A 129 -7.94 -3.53 11.55
C ALA A 129 -9.07 -4.54 11.84
N ASP A 130 -10.23 -4.40 11.20
CA ASP A 130 -11.33 -5.36 11.33
C ASP A 130 -10.88 -6.77 10.90
N LYS A 131 -10.24 -6.90 9.73
CA LYS A 131 -9.75 -8.19 9.24
C LYS A 131 -8.71 -8.82 10.15
N VAL A 132 -7.77 -8.03 10.65
CA VAL A 132 -6.73 -8.54 11.54
C VAL A 132 -7.33 -8.96 12.89
N ILE A 133 -8.30 -8.24 13.45
CA ILE A 133 -8.99 -8.66 14.67
C ILE A 133 -9.77 -9.97 14.44
N GLU A 134 -10.40 -10.15 13.28
CA GLU A 134 -11.02 -11.42 12.88
C GLU A 134 -9.98 -12.56 12.88
N TRP A 135 -8.81 -12.35 12.28
CA TRP A 135 -7.71 -13.35 12.23
C TRP A 135 -7.08 -13.62 13.59
N LEU A 136 -7.02 -12.62 14.46
CA LEU A 136 -6.48 -12.74 15.82
C LEU A 136 -7.46 -13.42 16.77
N THR A 137 -8.76 -13.38 16.47
CA THR A 137 -9.78 -14.03 17.27
C THR A 137 -9.65 -15.54 17.10
N PRO A 138 -9.38 -16.30 18.17
CA PRO A 138 -9.32 -17.75 18.07
C PRO A 138 -10.67 -18.25 17.56
N ILE A 139 -10.66 -18.99 16.45
CA ILE A 139 -11.84 -19.69 15.95
C ILE A 139 -12.32 -20.61 17.08
N LYS A 140 -13.37 -20.20 17.79
CA LYS A 140 -14.08 -21.09 18.71
C LYS A 140 -14.68 -22.20 17.85
N ARG A 141 -14.02 -23.36 17.83
CA ARG A 141 -14.62 -24.62 17.39
C ARG A 141 -15.74 -25.02 18.33
#